data_AF-A0A349LNX7-F1
#
_entry.id   AF-A0A349LNX7-F1
#
_cell.length_a   1.000
_cell.length_b   1.000
_cell.length_c   1.000
_cell.angle_alpha   90.00
_cell.angle_beta   90.00
_cell.angle_gamma   90.00
#
_symmetry.space_group_name_H-M   'P 1'
#
loop_
_entity.id
_entity.type
_entity.pdbx_description
1 polymer ?
#
loop_
_entity_poly.entity_id
_entity_poly.type
_entity_poly.pdbx_seq_one_letter_code
_entity_poly.pdbx_strand_id
1 'polypeptide(L)'
;MFNARIHYEDSDRAAKVVNLPKVSFSSDDSKSTILINAQYANSTLNLTGKTSSLRKKAYFAWDQAPVAMNLDLTLTLNGKSLLIKGEIDKKPQNLPAFNVNLYSQSFDLLPLAGAAMVTGSTSKSSPKTASAPIHQSDGKYFFSDEPISFDLLPIANGSIDIHISELGISGQAPLINFKSNL
;
A
#
# COMPACT_ATOMS: atom_id res chain seq x y z
N MET A 1 -21.90 -2.07 -2.65
CA MET A 1 -21.32 -1.14 -1.66
C MET A 1 -21.65 -1.66 -0.28
N PHE A 2 -20.70 -1.65 0.65
CA PHE A 2 -20.89 -2.16 2.00
C PHE A 2 -20.12 -1.30 3.02
N ASN A 3 -20.47 -1.48 4.29
CA ASN A 3 -19.76 -0.90 5.43
C ASN A 3 -18.94 -1.99 6.10
N ALA A 4 -17.75 -1.66 6.57
CA ALA A 4 -16.89 -2.59 7.29
C ALA A 4 -16.24 -1.90 8.49
N ARG A 5 -15.64 -2.69 9.37
CA ARG A 5 -14.80 -2.24 10.47
C ARG A 5 -13.57 -3.12 10.53
N ILE A 6 -12.42 -2.53 10.79
CA ILE A 6 -11.18 -3.24 11.07
C ILE A 6 -10.91 -3.06 12.57
N HIS A 7 -10.79 -4.19 13.27
CA HIS A 7 -10.30 -4.24 14.63
C HIS A 7 -8.81 -4.57 14.56
N TYR A 8 -7.98 -3.67 15.07
CA TYR A 8 -6.54 -3.87 15.17
C TYR A 8 -6.16 -3.95 16.64
N GLU A 9 -5.64 -5.10 17.05
CA GLU A 9 -5.11 -5.33 18.39
C GLU A 9 -3.61 -5.55 18.30
N ASP A 10 -2.87 -4.85 19.14
CA ASP A 10 -1.44 -5.03 19.35
C ASP A 10 -1.30 -5.54 20.77
N SER A 11 -0.45 -6.55 20.98
CA SER A 11 -0.42 -7.38 22.20
C SER A 11 -0.31 -6.59 23.52
N ASP A 12 0.16 -5.34 23.46
CA ASP A 12 0.31 -4.44 24.62
C ASP A 12 -0.53 -3.14 24.54
N ARG A 13 -1.50 -3.04 23.61
CA ARG A 13 -2.29 -1.82 23.42
C ARG A 13 -3.78 -2.08 23.26
N ALA A 14 -4.58 -1.11 23.70
CA ALA A 14 -6.02 -1.13 23.51
C ALA A 14 -6.38 -1.25 22.02
N ALA A 15 -7.39 -2.08 21.73
CA ALA A 15 -7.92 -2.32 20.40
C ALA A 15 -8.25 -0.99 19.68
N LYS A 16 -7.73 -0.83 18.47
CA LYS A 16 -8.02 0.30 17.59
C LYS A 16 -9.08 -0.11 16.59
N VAL A 17 -10.15 0.67 16.50
CA VAL A 17 -11.23 0.44 15.54
C VAL A 17 -11.13 1.45 14.40
N VAL A 18 -10.90 0.95 13.19
CA VAL A 18 -10.99 1.75 11.96
C VAL A 18 -12.34 1.49 11.32
N ASN A 19 -13.12 2.56 11.10
CA ASN A 19 -14.42 2.46 10.45
C ASN A 19 -14.25 2.61 8.94
N LEU A 20 -14.88 1.73 8.16
CA LEU A 20 -14.92 1.80 6.71
C LEU A 20 -16.38 2.01 6.26
N PRO A 21 -16.93 3.24 6.39
CA PRO A 21 -18.34 3.51 6.11
C PRO A 21 -18.71 3.46 4.63
N LYS A 22 -17.74 3.30 3.72
CA LYS A 22 -18.03 3.14 2.30
C LYS A 22 -16.94 2.32 1.64
N VAL A 23 -17.26 1.08 1.28
CA VAL A 23 -16.39 0.23 0.48
C VAL A 23 -17.15 -0.27 -0.74
N SER A 24 -16.56 -0.09 -1.91
CA SER A 24 -17.06 -0.62 -3.16
C SER A 24 -15.92 -1.01 -4.07
N PHE A 25 -15.98 -2.26 -4.54
CA PHE A 25 -15.16 -2.77 -5.61
C PHE A 25 -16.11 -3.22 -6.71
N SER A 26 -15.97 -2.66 -7.90
CA SER A 26 -16.63 -3.17 -9.08
C SER A 26 -15.59 -3.52 -10.13
N SER A 27 -15.84 -4.56 -10.90
CA SER A 27 -14.97 -4.95 -11.99
C SER A 27 -15.83 -5.27 -13.20
N ASP A 28 -15.35 -4.84 -14.36
CA ASP A 28 -15.69 -5.45 -15.64
C ASP A 28 -14.48 -6.25 -16.16
N ASP A 29 -14.58 -6.77 -17.37
CA ASP A 29 -13.52 -7.58 -17.99
C ASP A 29 -12.22 -6.80 -18.24
N SER A 30 -12.29 -5.47 -18.29
CA SER A 30 -11.19 -4.57 -18.63
C SER A 30 -10.65 -3.79 -17.43
N LYS A 31 -11.50 -3.39 -16.48
CA LYS A 31 -11.19 -2.41 -15.42
C LYS A 31 -11.76 -2.82 -14.08
N SER A 32 -11.12 -2.32 -13.03
CA SER A 32 -11.67 -2.32 -11.68
C SER A 32 -11.83 -0.88 -11.19
N THR A 33 -12.96 -0.59 -10.55
CA THR A 33 -13.21 0.69 -9.88
C THR A 33 -13.16 0.47 -8.37
N ILE A 34 -12.41 1.33 -7.70
CA ILE A 34 -12.16 1.29 -6.25
C ILE A 34 -12.78 2.51 -5.61
N LEU A 35 -13.48 2.30 -4.50
CA LEU A 35 -13.97 3.34 -3.61
C LEU A 35 -13.87 2.82 -2.18
N ILE A 36 -12.95 3.40 -1.41
CA ILE A 36 -12.72 3.07 -0.01
C ILE A 36 -12.73 4.38 0.77
N ASN A 37 -13.62 4.50 1.74
CA ASN A 37 -13.60 5.56 2.72
C ASN A 37 -13.32 4.92 4.08
N ALA A 38 -12.26 5.35 4.75
CA ALA A 38 -11.86 4.93 6.07
C ALA A 38 -11.79 6.14 7.02
N GLN A 39 -12.14 5.90 8.28
CA GLN A 39 -12.16 6.90 9.33
C GLN A 39 -11.56 6.30 10.60
N TYR A 40 -10.63 7.03 11.19
CA TYR A 40 -9.99 6.66 12.45
C TYR A 40 -9.67 7.92 13.26
N ALA A 41 -10.11 7.96 14.51
CA ALA A 41 -10.05 9.16 15.35
C ALA A 41 -10.59 10.39 14.57
N ASN A 42 -9.81 11.46 14.46
CA ASN A 42 -10.18 12.68 13.74
C ASN A 42 -9.68 12.70 12.29
N SER A 43 -9.23 11.57 11.77
CA SER A 43 -8.64 11.44 10.43
C SER A 43 -9.54 10.67 9.48
N THR A 44 -9.56 11.11 8.24
CA THR A 44 -10.29 10.47 7.13
C THR A 44 -9.32 10.14 6.00
N LEU A 45 -9.47 8.94 5.45
CA LEU A 45 -8.70 8.45 4.31
C LEU A 45 -9.69 7.98 3.25
N ASN A 46 -9.59 8.50 2.03
CA ASN A 46 -10.41 8.04 0.92
C ASN A 46 -9.49 7.59 -0.22
N LEU A 47 -9.70 6.39 -0.75
CA LEU A 47 -9.04 5.92 -1.97
C LEU A 47 -10.11 5.70 -3.03
N THR A 48 -9.98 6.40 -4.15
CA THR A 48 -10.93 6.31 -5.26
C THR A 48 -10.21 6.19 -6.59
N GLY A 49 -10.85 5.59 -7.59
CA GLY A 49 -10.34 5.63 -8.95
C GLY A 49 -10.50 4.29 -9.67
N LYS A 50 -9.71 4.12 -10.72
CA LYS A 50 -9.78 2.97 -11.62
C LYS A 50 -8.40 2.36 -11.84
N THR A 51 -8.40 1.06 -12.02
CA THR A 51 -7.23 0.31 -12.50
C THR A 51 -7.66 -0.57 -13.66
N SER A 52 -6.69 -1.17 -14.35
CA SER A 52 -6.99 -2.39 -15.11
C SER A 52 -7.59 -3.47 -14.21
N SER A 53 -8.32 -4.43 -14.79
CA SER A 53 -9.03 -5.47 -14.04
C SER A 53 -8.11 -6.20 -13.06
N LEU A 54 -8.30 -6.00 -11.75
CA LEU A 54 -7.53 -6.66 -10.71
C LEU A 54 -7.80 -8.17 -10.71
N ARG A 55 -9.06 -8.56 -10.86
CA ARG A 55 -9.45 -9.98 -10.89
C ARG A 55 -8.80 -10.72 -12.06
N LYS A 56 -8.93 -10.20 -13.28
CA LYS A 56 -8.43 -10.89 -14.47
C LYS A 56 -6.92 -10.78 -14.62
N LYS A 57 -6.36 -9.58 -14.42
CA LYS A 57 -4.94 -9.32 -14.68
C LYS A 57 -4.06 -9.60 -13.46
N ALA A 58 -4.39 -9.04 -12.29
CA ALA A 58 -3.54 -9.15 -11.11
C ALA A 58 -3.70 -10.46 -10.32
N TYR A 59 -4.89 -11.07 -10.34
CA TYR A 59 -5.14 -12.30 -9.59
C TYR A 59 -4.96 -13.56 -10.44
N PHE A 60 -5.64 -13.65 -11.59
CA PHE A 60 -5.60 -14.88 -12.40
C PHE A 60 -4.42 -14.95 -13.39
N ALA A 61 -4.01 -13.82 -13.97
CA ALA A 61 -2.96 -13.82 -14.99
C ALA A 61 -1.55 -13.56 -14.42
N TRP A 62 -1.44 -13.23 -13.14
CA TRP A 62 -0.15 -12.89 -12.53
C TRP A 62 0.82 -14.05 -12.60
N ASP A 63 1.96 -13.83 -13.26
CA ASP A 63 2.97 -14.83 -13.59
C ASP A 63 2.52 -15.99 -14.50
N GLN A 64 1.24 -16.05 -14.87
CA GLN A 64 0.68 -17.03 -15.82
C GLN A 64 0.73 -16.52 -17.26
N ALA A 65 0.57 -15.22 -17.46
CA ALA A 65 0.61 -14.56 -18.75
C ALA A 65 1.21 -13.14 -18.63
N PRO A 66 1.63 -12.51 -19.74
CA PRO A 66 2.01 -11.10 -19.71
C PRO A 66 0.85 -10.22 -19.25
N VAL A 67 1.12 -9.37 -18.28
CA VAL A 67 0.17 -8.45 -17.65
C VAL A 67 0.67 -7.03 -17.81
N ALA A 68 -0.13 -6.18 -18.45
CA ALA A 68 0.02 -4.73 -18.45
C ALA A 68 -1.18 -4.10 -17.75
N MET A 69 -0.94 -3.29 -16.71
CA MET A 69 -1.98 -2.67 -15.90
C MET A 69 -1.76 -1.18 -15.75
N ASN A 70 -2.83 -0.42 -15.95
CA ASN A 70 -2.83 1.02 -15.66
C ASN A 70 -3.40 1.26 -14.25
N LEU A 71 -2.83 2.27 -13.58
CA LEU A 71 -3.25 2.83 -12.30
C LEU A 71 -3.70 4.28 -12.52
N ASP A 72 -4.92 4.61 -12.08
CA ASP A 72 -5.43 5.97 -12.02
C ASP A 72 -6.28 6.11 -10.75
N LEU A 73 -5.60 6.42 -9.64
CA LEU A 73 -6.17 6.47 -8.31
C LEU A 73 -5.95 7.84 -7.68
N THR A 74 -6.85 8.24 -6.79
CA THR A 74 -6.74 9.43 -5.96
C THR A 74 -6.88 9.02 -4.50
N LEU A 75 -5.83 9.27 -3.73
CA LEU A 75 -5.81 9.15 -2.28
C LEU A 75 -6.10 10.52 -1.67
N THR A 76 -7.15 10.65 -0.87
CA THR A 76 -7.47 11.87 -0.13
C THR A 76 -7.33 11.61 1.36
N LEU A 77 -6.35 12.25 1.99
CA LEU A 77 -6.11 12.22 3.43
C LEU A 77 -6.49 13.57 4.02
N ASN A 78 -7.47 13.60 4.94
CA ASN A 78 -7.92 14.82 5.63
C ASN A 78 -8.22 15.99 4.66
N GLY A 79 -8.79 15.67 3.49
CA GLY A 79 -9.13 16.65 2.45
C GLY A 79 -7.99 17.01 1.49
N LYS A 80 -6.75 16.59 1.75
CA LYS A 80 -5.61 16.76 0.84
C LYS A 80 -5.46 15.55 -0.08
N SER A 81 -5.35 15.79 -1.38
CA SER A 81 -5.35 14.73 -2.39
C SER A 81 -3.97 14.47 -2.97
N LEU A 82 -3.65 13.19 -3.14
CA LEU A 82 -2.49 12.65 -3.85
C LEU A 82 -2.99 11.82 -5.02
N LEU A 83 -2.67 12.26 -6.22
CA LEU A 83 -2.95 11.54 -7.46
C LEU A 83 -1.87 10.47 -7.67
N ILE A 84 -2.30 9.24 -7.96
CA ILE A 84 -1.45 8.08 -8.19
C ILE A 84 -1.74 7.59 -9.60
N LYS A 85 -0.79 7.81 -10.51
CA LYS A 85 -0.91 7.37 -11.90
C LYS A 85 0.27 6.50 -12.27
N GLY A 86 0.05 5.46 -13.04
CA GLY A 86 1.17 4.63 -13.45
C GLY A 86 0.79 3.42 -14.25
N GLU A 87 1.81 2.66 -14.57
CA GLU A 87 1.69 1.41 -15.30
C GLU A 87 2.49 0.32 -14.60
N ILE A 88 1.97 -0.90 -14.63
CA ILE A 88 2.62 -2.10 -14.13
C ILE A 88 2.76 -3.05 -15.31
N ASP A 89 3.99 -3.46 -15.60
CA ASP A 89 4.28 -4.53 -16.55
C ASP A 89 4.81 -5.75 -15.78
N LYS A 90 4.21 -6.92 -16.01
CA LYS A 90 4.66 -8.19 -15.44
C LYS A 90 4.64 -9.24 -16.53
N LYS A 91 5.82 -9.73 -16.90
CA LYS A 91 5.98 -10.91 -17.76
C LYS A 91 6.18 -12.16 -16.89
N PRO A 92 5.74 -13.35 -17.32
CA PRO A 92 6.00 -14.59 -16.59
C PRO A 92 7.50 -14.75 -16.27
N GLN A 93 7.82 -15.22 -15.07
CA GLN A 93 9.18 -15.48 -14.57
C GLN A 93 10.11 -14.26 -14.43
N ASN A 94 9.67 -13.07 -14.84
CA ASN A 94 10.42 -11.82 -14.69
C ASN A 94 9.91 -11.01 -13.49
N LEU A 95 10.75 -10.14 -12.95
CA LEU A 95 10.33 -9.16 -11.94
C LEU A 95 9.27 -8.21 -12.56
N PRO A 96 8.21 -7.86 -11.81
CA PRO A 96 7.30 -6.79 -12.22
C PRO A 96 8.05 -5.46 -12.32
N ALA A 97 7.64 -4.62 -13.27
CA ALA A 97 8.06 -3.23 -13.38
C ALA A 97 6.89 -2.31 -12.97
N PHE A 98 7.08 -1.49 -11.94
CA PHE A 98 6.11 -0.48 -11.50
C PHE A 98 6.64 0.90 -11.86
N ASN A 99 6.00 1.58 -12.81
CA ASN A 99 6.32 2.96 -13.15
C ASN A 99 5.17 3.85 -12.67
N VAL A 100 5.34 4.45 -11.49
CA VAL A 100 4.28 5.14 -10.76
C VAL A 100 4.68 6.59 -10.52
N ASN A 101 3.73 7.48 -10.73
CA ASN A 101 3.86 8.89 -10.46
C ASN A 101 2.87 9.31 -9.37
N LEU A 102 3.35 10.06 -8.40
CA LEU A 102 2.63 10.58 -7.26
C LEU A 102 2.60 12.12 -7.34
N TYR A 103 1.44 12.71 -7.55
CA TYR A 103 1.28 14.17 -7.72
C TYR A 103 0.36 14.77 -6.68
N SER A 104 0.76 15.90 -6.08
CA SER A 104 -0.13 16.69 -5.23
C SER A 104 0.25 18.17 -5.20
N GLN A 105 -0.75 19.05 -5.06
CA GLN A 105 -0.48 20.46 -4.77
C GLN A 105 -0.14 20.68 -3.30
N SER A 106 -0.82 19.99 -2.39
CA SER A 106 -0.46 19.95 -0.99
C SER A 106 -0.86 18.61 -0.40
N PHE A 107 0.05 18.01 0.34
CA PHE A 107 -0.18 16.74 1.00
C PHE A 107 0.50 16.73 2.35
N ASP A 108 -0.20 16.26 3.38
CA ASP A 108 0.40 16.15 4.70
C ASP A 108 0.60 14.69 5.06
N LEU A 109 1.79 14.38 5.58
CA LEU A 109 2.07 13.06 6.16
C LEU A 109 1.62 12.96 7.63
N LEU A 110 0.69 13.82 8.08
CA LEU A 110 0.09 13.89 9.44
C LEU A 110 0.11 12.52 10.11
N PRO A 111 0.60 12.39 11.36
CA PRO A 111 1.52 11.33 11.79
C PRO A 111 1.12 9.91 11.35
N LEU A 112 1.27 9.62 10.06
CA LEU A 112 1.48 8.29 9.53
C LEU A 112 2.87 7.79 9.95
N ALA A 113 3.67 8.65 10.61
CA ALA A 113 4.85 8.27 11.39
C ALA A 113 4.56 7.12 12.39
N GLY A 114 3.32 7.01 12.90
CA GLY A 114 2.91 5.87 13.71
C GLY A 114 2.81 4.55 12.93
N ALA A 115 2.60 4.61 11.60
CA ALA A 115 2.59 3.45 10.70
C ALA A 115 4.00 3.09 10.20
N ALA A 116 4.95 4.03 10.15
CA ALA A 116 6.35 3.74 9.86
C ALA A 116 7.04 2.92 10.98
N MET A 117 6.49 2.91 12.20
CA MET A 117 6.95 2.02 13.27
C MET A 117 6.61 0.54 13.02
N VAL A 118 5.69 0.24 12.08
CA VAL A 118 5.37 -1.14 11.70
C VAL A 118 6.43 -1.72 10.74
N THR A 119 7.27 -0.87 10.12
CA THR A 119 8.32 -1.29 9.17
C THR A 119 9.73 -1.11 9.71
N GLY A 120 9.93 -0.99 11.03
CA GLY A 120 11.20 -0.54 11.58
C GLY A 120 11.53 -1.03 12.98
N SER A 121 11.63 -2.35 13.18
CA SER A 121 12.61 -2.89 14.13
C SER A 121 13.76 -3.52 13.35
N THR A 122 14.64 -2.65 12.82
CA THR A 122 15.96 -3.02 12.33
C THR A 122 16.80 -3.56 13.49
N SER A 123 16.62 -4.85 13.79
CA SER A 123 17.56 -5.58 14.65
C SER A 123 18.78 -5.92 13.81
N LYS A 124 19.82 -5.10 14.01
CA LYS A 124 21.23 -5.28 13.62
C LYS A 124 21.56 -6.61 12.91
N SER A 125 21.90 -6.49 11.63
CA SER A 125 22.68 -7.47 10.89
C SER A 125 23.90 -7.94 11.69
N SER A 126 23.97 -9.23 11.97
CA SER A 126 25.22 -9.96 12.22
C SER A 126 25.15 -11.26 11.43
N PRO A 127 26.14 -11.57 10.58
CA PRO A 127 26.12 -12.79 9.78
C PRO A 127 26.37 -13.97 10.71
N LYS A 128 25.36 -14.81 10.94
CA LYS A 128 25.55 -16.11 11.57
C LYS A 128 25.10 -17.23 10.64
N THR A 129 26.11 -18.02 10.30
CA THR A 129 26.13 -19.33 9.68
C THR A 129 24.87 -20.17 9.89
N ALA A 130 24.49 -20.84 8.82
CA ALA A 130 23.43 -21.83 8.72
C ALA A 130 23.38 -22.80 9.91
N SER A 131 22.19 -22.92 10.50
CA SER A 131 21.66 -24.13 11.12
C SER A 131 20.15 -23.96 11.21
N ALA A 132 19.42 -24.85 10.55
CA ALA A 132 17.96 -24.84 10.48
C ALA A 132 17.33 -25.02 11.88
N PRO A 133 16.29 -24.24 12.24
CA PRO A 133 15.33 -24.68 13.23
C PRO A 133 14.27 -25.53 12.53
N ILE A 134 14.25 -26.82 12.86
CA ILE A 134 13.04 -27.64 12.75
C ILE A 134 12.11 -27.17 13.86
N HIS A 135 10.92 -26.65 13.52
CA HIS A 135 9.68 -26.90 14.26
C HIS A 135 8.46 -26.45 13.45
N GLN A 136 7.49 -27.36 13.37
CA GLN A 136 6.22 -27.30 12.67
C GLN A 136 5.24 -26.30 13.32
N SER A 137 4.52 -25.52 12.53
CA SER A 137 3.03 -25.47 12.51
C SER A 137 2.54 -24.43 11.49
N ASP A 138 1.34 -24.68 10.97
CA ASP A 138 0.79 -24.14 9.73
C ASP A 138 0.49 -22.63 9.71
N GLY A 139 1.06 -21.93 8.72
CA GLY A 139 0.67 -20.57 8.33
C GLY A 139 0.68 -20.40 6.81
N LYS A 140 -0.08 -21.21 6.06
CA LYS A 140 0.03 -21.29 4.59
C LYS A 140 -0.80 -20.26 3.79
N TYR A 141 -1.77 -19.54 4.39
CA TYR A 141 -2.65 -18.61 3.64
C TYR A 141 -3.27 -17.46 4.48
N PHE A 142 -3.53 -16.35 3.75
CA PHE A 142 -4.29 -15.08 3.92
C PHE A 142 -4.84 -14.59 5.28
N PHE A 143 -5.06 -15.44 6.28
CA PHE A 143 -5.52 -15.06 7.63
C PHE A 143 -4.73 -15.81 8.71
N SER A 144 -3.39 -15.81 8.63
CA SER A 144 -2.55 -16.27 9.73
C SER A 144 -2.20 -15.11 10.66
N ASP A 145 -1.99 -15.43 11.94
CA ASP A 145 -1.42 -14.52 12.94
C ASP A 145 0.11 -14.37 12.77
N GLU A 146 0.67 -14.96 11.71
CA GLU A 146 2.09 -14.86 11.40
C GLU A 146 2.40 -13.45 10.87
N PRO A 147 3.38 -12.73 11.44
CA PRO A 147 3.75 -11.41 10.98
C PRO A 147 4.06 -11.44 9.48
N ILE A 148 3.39 -10.60 8.70
CA ILE A 148 3.70 -10.42 7.28
C ILE A 148 5.16 -9.96 7.20
N SER A 149 6.04 -10.86 6.79
CA SER A 149 7.46 -10.55 6.67
C SER A 149 7.63 -9.56 5.53
N PHE A 150 7.89 -8.29 5.85
CA PHE A 150 8.17 -7.26 4.86
C PHE A 150 9.48 -7.52 4.09
N ASP A 151 10.35 -8.39 4.62
CA ASP A 151 11.53 -8.93 3.94
C ASP A 151 11.15 -9.81 2.72
N LEU A 152 9.88 -10.22 2.61
CA LEU A 152 9.33 -10.99 1.49
C LEU A 152 8.53 -10.12 0.52
N LEU A 153 8.58 -8.78 0.63
CA LEU A 153 8.02 -7.94 -0.43
C LEU A 153 8.70 -8.31 -1.75
N PRO A 154 7.92 -8.65 -2.81
CA PRO A 154 8.51 -9.08 -4.06
C PRO A 154 9.39 -7.96 -4.62
N ILE A 155 10.63 -8.32 -4.94
CA ILE A 155 11.56 -7.42 -5.62
C ILE A 155 10.90 -7.00 -6.94
N ALA A 156 10.98 -5.72 -7.26
CA ALA A 156 10.40 -5.17 -8.46
C ALA A 156 11.36 -4.18 -9.11
N ASN A 157 11.23 -4.03 -10.42
CA ASN A 157 11.87 -2.99 -11.20
C ASN A 157 10.93 -1.78 -11.35
N GLY A 158 11.41 -0.69 -11.93
CA GLY A 158 10.62 0.47 -12.31
C GLY A 158 11.05 1.75 -11.62
N SER A 159 10.16 2.74 -11.55
CA SER A 159 10.40 4.02 -10.89
C SER A 159 9.17 4.50 -10.11
N ILE A 160 9.43 5.20 -9.01
CA ILE A 160 8.41 5.97 -8.31
C ILE A 160 8.80 7.45 -8.33
N ASP A 161 8.11 8.22 -9.16
CA ASP A 161 8.30 9.66 -9.30
C ASP A 161 7.32 10.41 -8.40
N ILE A 162 7.84 11.27 -7.51
CA ILE A 162 7.05 12.00 -6.53
C ILE A 162 7.19 13.49 -6.79
N HIS A 163 6.06 14.18 -6.87
CA HIS A 163 5.96 15.60 -7.16
C HIS A 163 4.88 16.24 -6.27
N ILE A 164 5.31 16.89 -5.20
CA ILE A 164 4.40 17.52 -4.23
C ILE A 164 4.80 18.98 -4.05
N SER A 165 3.92 19.92 -4.43
CA SER A 165 4.24 21.35 -4.36
C SER A 165 4.44 21.83 -2.91
N GLU A 166 3.68 21.30 -1.97
CA GLU A 166 3.86 21.54 -0.53
C GLU A 166 3.64 20.24 0.28
N LEU A 167 4.70 19.72 0.87
CA LEU A 167 4.68 18.51 1.68
C LEU A 167 4.75 18.86 3.17
N GLY A 168 3.65 18.64 3.90
CA GLY A 168 3.59 18.84 5.34
C GLY A 168 4.24 17.70 6.11
N ILE A 169 5.15 18.05 7.03
CA ILE A 169 5.82 17.13 7.95
C ILE A 169 5.48 17.56 9.38
N SER A 170 5.13 16.59 10.23
CA SER A 170 4.74 16.89 11.62
C SER A 170 5.88 17.55 12.38
N GLY A 171 5.61 18.70 13.01
CA GLY A 171 6.57 19.43 13.83
C GLY A 171 7.64 20.20 13.04
N GLN A 172 7.50 20.33 11.72
CA GLN A 172 8.44 21.04 10.86
C GLN A 172 7.71 21.96 9.87
N ALA A 173 8.43 22.94 9.32
CA ALA A 173 7.93 23.73 8.21
C ALA A 173 7.71 22.83 6.98
N PRO A 174 6.66 23.05 6.17
CA PRO A 174 6.43 22.26 4.97
C PRO A 174 7.60 22.33 3.98
N LEU A 175 7.90 21.20 3.32
CA LEU A 175 8.84 21.18 2.21
C LEU A 175 8.16 21.72 0.95
N ILE A 176 8.76 22.72 0.33
CA ILE A 176 8.24 23.35 -0.88
C ILE A 176 8.90 22.72 -2.11
N ASN A 177 8.10 22.44 -3.14
CA ASN A 177 8.52 21.79 -4.39
C ASN A 177 9.24 20.45 -4.16
N PHE A 178 8.71 19.62 -3.26
CA PHE A 178 9.27 18.31 -2.97
C PHE A 178 9.21 17.41 -4.22
N LYS A 179 10.38 16.91 -4.62
CA LYS A 179 10.56 15.97 -5.72
C LYS A 179 11.47 14.83 -5.32
N SER A 180 11.11 13.61 -5.68
CA SER A 180 11.91 12.41 -5.42
C SER A 180 11.66 11.36 -6.51
N ASN A 181 12.66 10.52 -6.75
CA ASN A 181 12.59 9.37 -7.66
C ASN A 181 13.22 8.18 -6.91
N LEU A 182 12.51 7.06 -6.86
CA LEU A 182 12.96 5.79 -6.27
C LEU A 182 13.02 4.71 -7.34
#